data_AF-A0A355PSA0-F1
#
_entry.id   AF-A0A355PSA0-F1
#
_cell.length_a   1.000
_cell.length_b   1.000
_cell.length_c   1.000
_cell.angle_alpha   90.00
_cell.angle_beta   90.00
_cell.angle_gamma   90.00
#
_symmetry.space_group_name_H-M   'P 1'
#
loop_
_entity.id
_entity.type
_entity.pdbx_description
1 polymer ?
#
loop_
_entity_poly.entity_id
_entity_poly.type
_entity_poly.pdbx_seq_one_letter_code
_entity_poly.pdbx_strand_id
1 'polypeptide(L)'
;MSGLFIFGVIFLAVVCMVIAISKFNMHPFLVLTVIAVLVGLVCGIPTEEVISTVKSGFGNILASIGIVILAGTIIGTILEKTGAALTMANTILKIVGKEKSVLTMGITGYITGIPVFCDSGFVILSPISRALASQSNVSLAVMATALSGGLYATHCLVPPTPGPIAMAG
;
A
#
# COMPACT_ATOMS: atom_id res chain seq x y z
N MET A 1 -20.92 -26.57 8.54
CA MET A 1 -19.71 -26.96 7.79
C MET A 1 -18.61 -27.33 8.77
N SER A 2 -17.77 -28.32 8.44
CA SER A 2 -16.58 -28.63 9.28
C SER A 2 -15.63 -27.42 9.28
N GLY A 3 -15.07 -27.05 10.43
CA GLY A 3 -14.09 -25.96 10.51
C GLY A 3 -12.90 -26.16 9.57
N LEU A 4 -12.48 -27.41 9.38
CA LEU A 4 -11.40 -27.78 8.46
C LEU A 4 -11.71 -27.41 6.99
N PHE A 5 -12.98 -27.50 6.60
CA PHE A 5 -13.43 -27.15 5.26
C PHE A 5 -13.34 -25.63 5.03
N ILE A 6 -13.79 -24.82 5.99
CA ILE A 6 -13.74 -23.36 5.90
C ILE A 6 -12.28 -22.87 5.83
N PHE A 7 -11.41 -23.43 6.67
CA PHE A 7 -9.97 -23.12 6.61
C PHE A 7 -9.36 -23.47 5.25
N GLY A 8 -9.71 -24.63 4.69
CA GLY A 8 -9.26 -25.03 3.35
C GLY A 8 -9.73 -24.08 2.24
N VAL A 9 -10.99 -23.65 2.28
CA VAL A 9 -11.55 -22.70 1.31
C VAL A 9 -10.87 -21.33 1.41
N ILE A 10 -10.67 -20.81 2.63
CA ILE A 10 -9.98 -19.52 2.84
C ILE A 10 -8.54 -19.59 2.35
N PHE A 11 -7.81 -20.66 2.70
CA PHE A 11 -6.43 -20.83 2.26
C PHE A 11 -6.34 -20.87 0.72
N LEU A 12 -7.20 -21.64 0.08
CA LEU A 12 -7.25 -21.73 -1.38
C LEU A 12 -7.63 -20.38 -2.01
N ALA A 13 -8.58 -19.65 -1.43
CA ALA A 13 -8.98 -18.33 -1.90
C ALA A 13 -7.82 -17.34 -1.89
N VAL A 14 -7.02 -17.31 -0.81
CA VAL A 14 -5.83 -16.45 -0.71
C VAL A 14 -4.78 -16.83 -1.75
N VAL A 15 -4.49 -18.13 -1.91
CA VAL A 15 -3.52 -18.60 -2.92
C VAL A 15 -3.98 -18.23 -4.34
N CYS A 16 -5.24 -18.48 -4.67
CA CYS A 16 -5.81 -18.11 -5.96
C CYS A 16 -5.74 -16.60 -6.20
N MET A 17 -6.02 -15.78 -5.17
CA MET A 17 -5.93 -14.32 -5.24
C MET A 17 -4.52 -13.85 -5.55
N VAL A 18 -3.53 -14.36 -4.81
CA VAL A 18 -2.12 -14.00 -4.99
C VAL A 18 -1.65 -14.38 -6.39
N ILE A 19 -2.02 -15.56 -6.90
CA ILE A 19 -1.65 -16.00 -8.25
C ILE A 19 -2.34 -15.15 -9.32
N ALA A 20 -3.63 -14.85 -9.17
CA ALA A 20 -4.39 -14.01 -10.10
C ALA A 20 -3.79 -12.59 -10.22
N ILE A 21 -3.40 -11.99 -9.10
CA ILE A 21 -2.81 -10.65 -9.10
C ILE A 21 -1.37 -10.70 -9.61
N SER A 22 -0.53 -11.58 -9.05
CA SER A 22 0.92 -11.56 -9.30
C SER A 22 1.32 -12.19 -10.65
N LYS A 23 0.65 -13.27 -11.08
CA LYS A 23 1.01 -14.00 -12.31
C LYS A 23 0.17 -13.57 -13.50
N PHE A 24 -1.14 -13.40 -13.30
CA PHE A 24 -2.06 -13.02 -14.36
C PHE A 24 -2.23 -11.51 -14.52
N ASN A 25 -1.59 -10.70 -13.66
CA ASN A 25 -1.65 -9.23 -13.67
C ASN A 25 -3.08 -8.68 -13.70
N MET A 26 -4.02 -9.40 -13.11
CA MET A 26 -5.41 -8.97 -13.02
C MET A 26 -5.53 -7.84 -11.99
N HIS A 27 -6.36 -6.85 -12.28
CA HIS A 27 -6.57 -5.72 -11.38
C HIS A 27 -7.09 -6.20 -10.01
N PRO A 28 -6.44 -5.85 -8.87
CA PRO A 28 -6.77 -6.39 -7.55
C PRO A 28 -8.25 -6.27 -7.17
N PHE A 29 -8.87 -5.14 -7.50
CA PHE A 29 -10.32 -4.93 -7.30
C PHE A 29 -11.18 -6.04 -7.91
N LEU A 30 -10.95 -6.40 -9.17
CA LEU A 30 -11.74 -7.43 -9.86
C LEU A 30 -11.50 -8.81 -9.25
N VAL A 31 -10.23 -9.12 -8.94
CA VAL A 31 -9.87 -10.40 -8.34
C VAL A 31 -10.52 -10.57 -6.97
N LEU A 32 -10.45 -9.55 -6.12
CA LEU A 32 -11.06 -9.55 -4.79
C LEU A 32 -12.58 -9.74 -4.86
N THR A 33 -13.27 -9.02 -5.75
CA THR A 33 -14.73 -9.16 -5.90
C THR A 33 -15.13 -10.55 -6.38
N VAL A 34 -14.45 -11.07 -7.41
CA VAL A 34 -14.76 -12.41 -7.96
C VAL A 34 -14.52 -13.50 -6.92
N ILE A 35 -13.39 -13.44 -6.21
CA ILE A 35 -13.06 -14.43 -5.18
C ILE A 35 -14.04 -14.35 -4.00
N ALA A 36 -14.45 -13.15 -3.58
CA ALA A 36 -15.44 -12.99 -2.51
C ALA A 36 -16.79 -13.66 -2.87
N VAL A 37 -17.25 -13.48 -4.12
CA VAL A 37 -18.47 -14.14 -4.60
C VAL A 37 -18.28 -15.66 -4.67
N LEU A 38 -17.17 -16.14 -5.24
CA LEU A 38 -16.87 -17.57 -5.33
C LEU A 38 -16.81 -18.25 -3.96
N VAL A 39 -16.17 -17.61 -2.97
CA VAL A 39 -16.11 -18.14 -1.60
C VAL A 39 -17.50 -18.22 -0.99
N GLY A 40 -18.34 -17.18 -1.16
CA GLY A 40 -19.73 -17.20 -0.68
C GLY A 40 -20.54 -18.36 -1.27
N LEU A 41 -20.39 -18.61 -2.58
CA LEU A 41 -21.05 -19.72 -3.27
C LEU A 41 -20.53 -21.09 -2.81
N VAL A 42 -19.22 -21.26 -2.66
CA VAL A 42 -18.61 -22.52 -2.17
C VAL A 42 -19.01 -22.82 -0.72
N CYS A 43 -19.24 -21.79 0.09
CA CYS A 43 -19.77 -21.90 1.45
C CYS A 43 -21.27 -22.25 1.51
N GLY A 44 -21.96 -22.35 0.36
CA GLY A 44 -23.37 -22.72 0.29
C GLY A 44 -24.34 -21.61 0.69
N ILE A 45 -23.90 -20.35 0.66
CA ILE A 45 -24.76 -19.20 0.93
C ILE A 45 -25.67 -18.95 -0.29
N PRO A 46 -26.97 -18.66 -0.11
CA PRO A 46 -27.86 -18.29 -1.20
C PRO A 46 -27.29 -17.15 -2.06
N THR A 47 -27.45 -17.24 -3.38
CA THR A 47 -26.89 -16.26 -4.34
C THR A 47 -27.31 -14.82 -4.05
N GLU A 48 -28.57 -14.59 -3.68
CA GLU A 48 -29.08 -13.26 -3.31
C GLU A 48 -28.39 -12.72 -2.05
N GLU A 49 -28.15 -13.58 -1.06
CA GLU A 49 -27.50 -13.22 0.18
C GLU A 49 -26.01 -12.93 -0.05
N VAL A 50 -25.30 -13.74 -0.85
CA VAL A 50 -23.90 -13.47 -1.24
C VAL A 50 -23.74 -12.08 -1.85
N ILE A 51 -24.59 -11.73 -2.82
CA ILE A 51 -24.53 -10.42 -3.49
C ILE A 51 -24.79 -9.30 -2.50
N SER A 52 -25.79 -9.47 -1.63
CA SER A 52 -26.13 -8.49 -0.58
C SER A 52 -24.97 -8.29 0.39
N THR A 53 -24.35 -9.37 0.88
CA THR A 53 -23.22 -9.33 1.81
C THR A 53 -21.99 -8.67 1.18
N VAL A 54 -21.64 -9.03 -0.07
CA VAL A 54 -20.51 -8.40 -0.78
C VAL A 54 -20.76 -6.91 -0.99
N LYS A 55 -21.97 -6.53 -1.41
CA LYS A 55 -22.35 -5.12 -1.62
C LYS A 55 -22.32 -4.32 -0.31
N SER A 56 -22.90 -4.86 0.76
CA SER A 56 -22.94 -4.21 2.06
C SER A 56 -21.55 -4.09 2.67
N GLY A 57 -20.73 -5.16 2.61
CA GLY A 57 -19.35 -5.15 3.10
C GLY A 57 -18.50 -4.09 2.38
N PHE A 58 -18.57 -4.06 1.04
CA PHE A 58 -17.88 -3.04 0.25
C PHE A 58 -18.38 -1.62 0.55
N GLY A 59 -19.70 -1.44 0.65
CA GLY A 59 -20.32 -0.15 0.94
C GLY A 59 -19.95 0.39 2.32
N ASN A 60 -19.91 -0.45 3.34
CA ASN A 60 -19.52 -0.07 4.70
C ASN A 60 -18.06 0.39 4.74
N ILE A 61 -17.16 -0.31 4.05
CA ILE A 61 -15.76 0.12 3.93
C ILE A 61 -15.69 1.48 3.22
N LEU A 62 -16.35 1.65 2.07
CA LEU A 62 -16.37 2.95 1.39
C LEU A 62 -16.94 4.08 2.26
N ALA A 63 -17.97 3.81 3.06
CA ALA A 63 -18.54 4.78 3.98
C ALA A 63 -17.55 5.19 5.08
N SER A 64 -16.84 4.23 5.67
CA SER A 64 -15.88 4.49 6.76
C SER A 64 -14.61 5.20 6.28
N ILE A 65 -14.03 4.79 5.14
CA ILE A 65 -12.67 5.22 4.75
C ILE A 65 -12.60 5.93 3.39
N GLY A 66 -13.67 5.92 2.58
CA GLY A 66 -13.65 6.38 1.20
C GLY A 66 -13.30 7.87 1.04
N ILE A 67 -13.86 8.74 1.88
CA ILE A 67 -13.58 10.19 1.82
C ILE A 67 -12.11 10.47 2.17
N VAL A 68 -11.57 9.80 3.17
CA VAL A 68 -10.18 10.00 3.60
C VAL A 68 -9.20 9.53 2.52
N ILE A 69 -9.48 8.39 1.89
CA ILE A 69 -8.69 7.90 0.75
C ILE A 69 -8.76 8.90 -0.41
N LEU A 70 -9.94 9.40 -0.76
CA LEU A 70 -10.12 10.33 -1.87
C LEU A 70 -9.41 11.68 -1.63
N ALA A 71 -9.51 12.23 -0.42
CA ALA A 71 -8.79 13.45 -0.05
C ALA A 71 -7.27 13.20 -0.05
N GLY A 72 -6.82 12.07 0.51
CA GLY A 72 -5.42 11.68 0.55
C GLY A 72 -4.81 11.49 -0.83
N THR A 73 -5.52 10.85 -1.76
CA THR A 73 -5.05 10.66 -3.14
C THR A 73 -4.95 11.98 -3.90
N ILE A 74 -5.89 12.91 -3.71
CA ILE A 74 -5.84 14.25 -4.31
C ILE A 74 -4.60 15.01 -3.81
N ILE A 75 -4.39 15.06 -2.49
CA ILE A 75 -3.23 15.74 -1.90
C ILE A 75 -1.93 15.07 -2.37
N GLY A 76 -1.86 13.74 -2.32
CA GLY A 76 -0.70 12.98 -2.78
C GLY A 76 -0.35 13.23 -4.23
N THR A 77 -1.36 13.24 -5.11
CA THR A 77 -1.17 13.52 -6.54
C THR A 77 -0.68 14.94 -6.77
N ILE A 78 -1.21 15.93 -6.04
CA ILE A 78 -0.73 17.32 -6.15
C ILE A 78 0.73 17.43 -5.68
N LEU A 79 1.08 16.80 -4.56
CA LEU A 79 2.45 16.81 -4.03
C LEU A 79 3.45 16.11 -4.97
N GLU A 80 3.03 15.04 -5.62
CA GLU A 80 3.78 14.35 -6.66
C GLU A 80 3.98 15.25 -7.89
N LYS A 81 2.91 15.85 -8.42
CA LYS A 81 2.96 16.65 -9.65
C LYS A 81 3.66 18.00 -9.47
N THR A 82 3.61 18.59 -8.28
CA THR A 82 4.28 19.86 -7.98
C THR A 82 5.75 19.71 -7.63
N GLY A 83 6.25 18.47 -7.45
CA GLY A 83 7.60 18.22 -6.97
C GLY A 83 7.83 18.56 -5.49
N ALA A 84 6.77 18.87 -4.74
CA ALA A 84 6.85 19.11 -3.30
C ALA A 84 7.44 17.90 -2.55
N ALA A 85 7.15 16.68 -3.01
CA ALA A 85 7.75 15.44 -2.50
C ALA A 85 9.29 15.43 -2.58
N LEU A 86 9.85 15.90 -3.70
CA LEU A 86 11.31 16.04 -3.88
C LEU A 86 11.88 17.12 -2.96
N THR A 87 11.18 18.24 -2.79
CA THR A 87 11.61 19.32 -1.88
C THR A 87 11.63 18.85 -0.42
N MET A 88 10.62 18.10 0.02
CA MET A 88 10.60 17.49 1.35
C MET A 88 11.79 16.55 1.55
N ALA A 89 12.04 15.66 0.59
CA ALA A 89 13.18 14.74 0.63
C ALA A 89 14.53 15.47 0.73
N ASN A 90 14.75 16.49 -0.10
CA ASN A 90 15.96 17.31 -0.08
C ASN A 90 16.12 18.08 1.24
N THR A 91 15.03 18.48 1.89
CA THR A 91 15.05 19.17 3.18
C THR A 91 15.46 18.21 4.29
N ILE A 92 14.89 17.01 4.33
CA ILE A 92 15.27 15.95 5.27
C ILE A 92 16.75 15.58 5.10
N LEU A 93 17.23 15.50 3.86
CA LEU A 93 18.64 15.28 3.56
C LEU A 93 19.57 16.36 4.13
N LYS A 94 19.16 17.62 4.12
CA LYS A 94 19.93 18.72 4.72
C LYS A 94 19.95 18.66 6.24
N ILE A 95 18.88 18.18 6.87
CA ILE A 95 18.73 18.13 8.33
C ILE A 95 19.46 16.92 8.92
N VAL A 96 19.21 15.72 8.38
CA VAL A 96 19.79 14.47 8.90
C VAL A 96 21.24 14.29 8.43
N GLY A 97 21.55 14.79 7.23
CA GLY A 97 22.88 14.74 6.66
C GLY A 97 23.16 13.48 5.83
N LYS A 98 24.31 13.53 5.12
CA LYS A 98 24.76 12.48 4.20
C LYS A 98 25.56 11.37 4.88
N GLU A 99 26.11 11.61 6.07
CA GLU A 99 26.89 10.61 6.83
C GLU A 99 26.05 9.40 7.24
N LYS A 100 24.76 9.60 7.53
CA LYS A 100 23.80 8.53 7.88
C LYS A 100 22.86 8.24 6.72
N SER A 101 23.40 8.12 5.51
CA SER A 101 22.65 8.06 4.25
C SER A 101 21.51 7.01 4.24
N VAL A 102 21.71 5.84 4.85
CA VAL A 102 20.69 4.79 4.96
C VAL A 102 19.51 5.23 5.83
N LEU A 103 19.81 5.80 7.00
CA LEU A 103 18.79 6.30 7.92
C LEU A 103 18.04 7.49 7.31
N THR A 104 18.77 8.40 6.66
CA THR A 104 18.18 9.55 5.97
C THR A 104 17.19 9.08 4.91
N MET A 105 17.56 8.07 4.11
CA MET A 105 16.67 7.51 3.09
C MET A 105 15.40 6.89 3.69
N GLY A 106 15.53 6.14 4.79
CA GLY A 106 14.38 5.56 5.49
C GLY A 106 13.43 6.62 6.07
N ILE A 107 13.97 7.66 6.74
CA ILE A 107 13.17 8.76 7.29
C ILE A 107 12.52 9.57 6.17
N THR A 108 13.27 9.83 5.08
CA THR A 108 12.71 10.48 3.89
C THR A 108 11.52 9.70 3.38
N GLY A 109 11.68 8.40 3.12
CA GLY A 109 10.59 7.53 2.67
C GLY A 109 9.40 7.55 3.63
N TYR A 110 9.65 7.52 4.94
CA TYR A 110 8.59 7.56 5.96
C TYR A 110 7.77 8.86 5.90
N ILE A 111 8.43 10.01 5.92
CA ILE A 111 7.74 11.31 5.93
C ILE A 111 7.04 11.60 4.60
N THR A 112 7.71 11.36 3.48
CA THR A 112 7.11 11.60 2.16
C THR A 112 6.01 10.58 1.84
N GLY A 113 6.07 9.38 2.43
CA GLY A 113 5.08 8.32 2.26
C GLY A 113 3.73 8.60 2.93
N ILE A 114 3.63 9.63 3.77
CA ILE A 114 2.36 9.98 4.43
C ILE A 114 1.36 10.51 3.39
N PRO A 115 1.74 11.52 2.57
CA PRO A 115 0.87 11.97 1.48
C PRO A 115 1.08 11.21 0.17
N VAL A 116 2.28 10.70 -0.12
CA VAL A 116 2.59 10.06 -1.41
C VAL A 116 2.47 8.54 -1.29
N PHE A 117 1.77 7.90 -2.22
CA PHE A 117 1.68 6.44 -2.28
C PHE A 117 3.06 5.80 -2.39
N CYS A 118 3.20 4.58 -1.85
CA CYS A 118 4.46 3.84 -1.83
C CYS A 118 5.06 3.64 -3.23
N ASP A 119 4.25 3.33 -4.24
CA ASP A 119 4.72 3.10 -5.61
C ASP A 119 5.24 4.39 -6.26
N SER A 120 4.42 5.45 -6.26
CA SER A 120 4.81 6.77 -6.76
C SER A 120 6.02 7.33 -5.99
N GLY A 121 6.00 7.24 -4.66
CA GLY A 121 7.05 7.74 -3.78
C GLY A 121 8.38 7.09 -4.07
N PHE A 122 8.40 5.77 -4.31
CA PHE A 122 9.63 5.06 -4.67
C PHE A 122 10.20 5.55 -6.01
N VAL A 123 9.35 5.72 -7.03
CA VAL A 123 9.77 6.19 -8.36
C VAL A 123 10.30 7.63 -8.30
N ILE A 124 9.59 8.52 -7.61
CA ILE A 124 9.96 9.94 -7.47
C ILE A 124 11.28 10.11 -6.72
N LEU A 125 11.52 9.28 -5.68
CA LEU A 125 12.69 9.37 -4.82
C LEU A 125 13.86 8.49 -5.29
N SER A 126 13.65 7.60 -6.26
CA SER A 126 14.69 6.75 -6.85
C SER A 126 15.93 7.53 -7.36
N PRO A 127 15.80 8.69 -8.03
CA PRO A 127 16.95 9.51 -8.42
C PRO A 127 17.76 9.99 -7.22
N ILE A 128 17.08 10.42 -6.14
CA ILE A 128 17.72 10.85 -4.89
C ILE A 128 18.44 9.66 -4.23
N SER A 129 17.79 8.51 -4.17
CA SER A 129 18.37 7.25 -3.66
C SER A 129 19.66 6.88 -4.40
N ARG A 130 19.65 6.94 -5.74
CA ARG A 130 20.86 6.70 -6.56
C ARG A 130 21.97 7.72 -6.30
N ALA A 131 21.62 9.00 -6.23
CA ALA A 131 22.59 10.06 -5.98
C ALA A 131 23.22 9.95 -4.57
N LEU A 132 22.47 9.48 -3.58
CA LEU A 132 22.98 9.28 -2.24
C LEU A 132 23.84 8.02 -2.14
N ALA A 133 23.45 6.93 -2.80
CA ALA A 133 24.23 5.71 -2.90
C ALA A 133 25.65 5.98 -3.45
N SER A 134 25.74 6.73 -4.55
CA SER A 134 27.04 7.07 -5.17
C SER A 134 27.90 7.99 -4.30
N GLN A 135 27.29 8.93 -3.56
CA GLN A 135 28.03 9.85 -2.68
C GLN A 135 28.46 9.24 -1.34
N SER A 136 27.73 8.25 -0.84
CA SER A 136 27.98 7.64 0.47
C SER A 136 28.70 6.30 0.41
N ASN A 137 29.12 5.83 -0.77
CA ASN A 137 29.71 4.50 -0.98
C ASN A 137 28.85 3.34 -0.43
N VAL A 138 27.53 3.54 -0.38
CA VAL A 138 26.58 2.51 0.04
C VAL A 138 25.90 1.91 -1.18
N SER A 139 25.68 0.60 -1.16
CA SER A 139 24.96 -0.12 -2.21
C SER A 139 23.59 0.51 -2.50
N LEU A 140 23.25 0.63 -3.79
CA LEU A 140 21.92 1.04 -4.23
C LEU A 140 20.83 0.12 -3.69
N ALA A 141 21.11 -1.18 -3.56
CA ALA A 141 20.15 -2.13 -3.00
C ALA A 141 19.82 -1.79 -1.55
N VAL A 142 20.82 -1.41 -0.74
CA VAL A 142 20.61 -1.00 0.66
C VAL A 142 19.80 0.29 0.72
N MET A 143 20.11 1.27 -0.12
CA MET A 143 19.33 2.51 -0.20
C MET A 143 17.89 2.29 -0.64
N ALA A 144 17.68 1.45 -1.67
CA ALA A 144 16.35 1.09 -2.13
C ALA A 144 15.57 0.36 -1.03
N THR A 145 16.19 -0.59 -0.32
CA THR A 145 15.52 -1.27 0.80
C THR A 145 15.17 -0.32 1.95
N ALA A 146 16.04 0.65 2.27
CA ALA A 146 15.75 1.64 3.30
C ALA A 146 14.60 2.57 2.88
N LEU A 147 14.61 3.04 1.62
CA LEU A 147 13.54 3.85 1.05
C LEU A 147 12.21 3.10 1.05
N SER A 148 12.19 1.87 0.51
CA SER A 148 11.01 1.00 0.51
C SER A 148 10.54 0.74 1.92
N GLY A 149 11.44 0.43 2.85
CA GLY A 149 11.10 0.21 4.26
C GLY A 149 10.38 1.40 4.88
N GLY A 150 10.87 2.63 4.66
CA GLY A 150 10.20 3.85 5.12
C GLY A 150 8.82 4.05 4.49
N LEU A 151 8.71 3.90 3.17
CA LEU A 151 7.44 4.06 2.44
C LEU A 151 6.39 3.03 2.86
N TYR A 152 6.77 1.75 2.99
CA TYR A 152 5.88 0.69 3.43
C TYR A 152 5.53 0.80 4.92
N ALA A 153 6.46 1.26 5.76
CA ALA A 153 6.16 1.52 7.17
C ALA A 153 5.02 2.54 7.29
N THR A 154 5.10 3.64 6.56
CA THR A 154 4.02 4.64 6.57
C THR A 154 2.73 4.11 5.98
N HIS A 155 2.81 3.35 4.88
CA HIS A 155 1.64 2.72 4.26
C HIS A 155 0.88 1.78 5.23
N CYS A 156 1.60 1.09 6.12
CA CYS A 156 1.04 0.13 7.06
C CYS A 156 0.73 0.70 8.46
N LEU A 157 1.28 1.86 8.84
CA LEU A 157 1.21 2.35 10.22
C LEU A 157 0.58 3.75 10.38
N VAL A 158 0.48 4.55 9.31
CA VAL A 158 0.04 5.95 9.41
C VAL A 158 -1.26 6.18 8.62
N PRO A 159 -2.32 6.72 9.24
CA PRO A 159 -3.48 7.24 8.50
C PRO A 159 -3.00 8.35 7.54
N PRO A 160 -3.17 8.21 6.20
CA PRO A 160 -4.48 8.11 5.56
C PRO A 160 -4.74 6.83 4.76
N THR A 161 -3.87 5.82 4.86
CA THR A 161 -4.00 4.59 4.07
C THR A 161 -5.11 3.67 4.60
N PRO A 162 -5.75 2.87 3.73
CA PRO A 162 -6.92 2.07 4.09
C PRO A 162 -6.68 1.14 5.28
N GLY A 163 -5.49 0.52 5.36
CA GLY A 163 -5.15 -0.46 6.40
C GLY A 163 -5.14 0.14 7.81
N PRO A 164 -4.30 1.15 8.10
CA PRO A 164 -4.29 1.85 9.38
C PRO A 164 -5.63 2.45 9.78
N ILE A 165 -6.36 3.06 8.84
CA ILE A 165 -7.68 3.64 9.14
C ILE A 165 -8.68 2.56 9.51
N ALA A 166 -8.72 1.45 8.79
CA ALA A 166 -9.63 0.34 9.07
C ALA A 166 -9.36 -0.36 10.42
N MET A 167 -8.16 -0.20 11.00
CA MET A 167 -7.82 -0.76 12.31
C MET A 167 -8.02 0.25 13.46
N ALA A 168 -8.01 1.55 13.16
CA ALA A 168 -8.14 2.62 14.15
C ALA A 168 -9.60 2.92 14.56
N GLY A 169 -10.60 2.32 13.90
CA GLY A 169 -12.02 2.52 14.15
C GLY A 169 -12.85 1.26 13.97
#